data_AF-A0AAW9EF67-F1
#
_entry.id   AF-A0AAW9EF67-F1
#
_cell.length_a   1.000
_cell.length_b   1.000
_cell.length_c   1.000
_cell.angle_alpha   90.00
_cell.angle_beta   90.00
_cell.angle_gamma   90.00
#
_symmetry.space_group_name_H-M   'P 1'
#
loop_
_entity.id
_entity.type
_entity.pdbx_description
1 polymer ?
#
loop_
_entity_poly.entity_id
_entity_poly.type
_entity_poly.pdbx_seq_one_letter_code
_entity_poly.pdbx_strand_id
1 'polypeptide(L)' 'TGPFESIVEMACLMHDIGNPPFGHFGEAAINDWFKQRLFPSDAISQPLSDDRCVVRDLCLREGEDSLNDLRRKVRQ' A
#
# COMPACT_ATOMS: atom_id res chain seq x y z
N THR A 1 21.05 14.74 -32.49
CA THR A 1 21.22 14.03 -31.22
C THR A 1 21.01 15.05 -30.12
N GLY A 2 19.84 15.11 -29.50
CA GLY A 2 19.49 16.31 -28.71
C GLY A 2 18.41 16.08 -27.64
N PRO A 3 17.13 15.88 -27.98
CA PRO A 3 16.09 15.73 -26.94
C PRO A 3 15.83 14.27 -26.56
N PHE A 4 15.76 13.35 -27.54
CA PHE A 4 15.36 11.96 -27.29
C PHE A 4 16.42 11.18 -26.49
N GLU A 5 17.69 11.34 -26.83
CA GLU A 5 18.80 10.71 -26.09
C GLU A 5 18.87 11.24 -24.65
N SER A 6 18.68 12.56 -24.45
CA SER A 6 18.67 13.17 -23.12
C SER A 6 17.54 12.64 -22.24
N ILE A 7 16.34 12.40 -22.79
CA ILE A 7 15.21 11.81 -22.04
C ILE A 7 15.56 10.38 -21.60
N VAL A 8 16.15 9.59 -22.50
CA VAL A 8 16.54 8.20 -22.18
C VAL A 8 17.63 8.18 -21.12
N GLU A 9 18.64 9.04 -21.22
CA GLU A 9 19.71 9.16 -20.22
C GLU A 9 19.18 9.57 -18.84
N MET A 10 18.29 10.56 -18.80
CA MET A 10 17.67 11.00 -17.55
C MET A 10 16.77 9.93 -16.93
N ALA A 11 16.03 9.17 -17.75
CA ALA A 11 15.24 8.04 -17.27
C ALA A 11 16.12 6.93 -16.68
N CYS A 12 17.23 6.58 -17.34
CA CYS A 12 18.20 5.62 -16.84
C CYS A 12 18.87 6.11 -15.53
N LEU A 13 19.20 7.40 -15.43
CA LEU A 13 19.79 7.98 -14.22
C LEU A 13 18.83 7.92 -13.02
N MET A 14 17.53 8.15 -13.26
CA MET A 14 16.51 8.22 -12.20
C MET A 14 15.84 6.88 -11.89
N HIS A 15 16.11 5.79 -12.62
CA HIS A 15 15.30 4.57 -12.55
C HIS A 15 15.17 3.99 -11.13
N ASP A 16 16.23 4.05 -10.34
CA ASP A 16 16.30 3.45 -9.00
C ASP A 16 16.27 4.49 -7.86
N ILE A 17 16.09 5.78 -8.17
CA ILE A 17 16.11 6.85 -7.16
C ILE A 17 15.00 6.68 -6.10
N GLY A 18 13.91 5.99 -6.45
CA GLY A 18 12.77 5.72 -5.59
C GLY A 18 12.88 4.44 -4.76
N ASN A 19 13.93 3.63 -4.93
CA ASN A 19 14.04 2.37 -4.23
C ASN A 19 14.22 2.59 -2.72
N PRO A 20 13.50 1.85 -1.86
CA PRO A 20 13.69 1.94 -0.42
C PRO A 20 15.08 1.44 -0.02
N PRO A 21 15.61 1.83 1.16
CA PRO A 21 16.82 1.22 1.70
C PRO A 21 16.66 -0.29 1.75
N PHE A 22 17.74 -1.04 1.51
CA PHE A 22 17.73 -2.50 1.40
C PHE A 22 17.02 -3.07 0.14
N GLY A 23 16.69 -2.24 -0.86
CA GLY A 23 16.18 -2.68 -2.16
C GLY A 23 14.89 -3.51 -2.02
N HIS A 24 14.82 -4.67 -2.69
CA HIS A 24 13.67 -5.58 -2.61
C HIS A 24 13.31 -6.00 -1.18
N PHE A 25 14.28 -6.08 -0.26
CA PHE A 25 13.99 -6.38 1.13
C PHE A 25 13.30 -5.20 1.84
N GLY A 26 13.69 -3.97 1.50
CA GLY A 26 13.01 -2.76 1.99
C GLY A 26 11.57 -2.70 1.48
N GLU A 27 11.35 -3.00 0.20
CA GLU A 27 10.03 -3.07 -0.40
C GLU A 27 9.15 -4.13 0.29
N ALA A 28 9.70 -5.34 0.48
CA ALA A 28 9.00 -6.42 1.19
C ALA A 28 8.68 -6.05 2.64
N ALA A 29 9.61 -5.41 3.35
CA ALA A 29 9.41 -4.99 4.73
C ALA A 29 8.34 -3.90 4.86
N ILE A 30 8.33 -2.91 3.97
CA ILE A 30 7.29 -1.87 3.93
C ILE A 30 5.92 -2.51 3.64
N ASN A 31 5.86 -3.40 2.65
CA ASN A 31 4.63 -4.09 2.27
C ASN A 31 4.07 -4.93 3.43
N ASP A 32 4.93 -5.70 4.11
CA ASP A 32 4.56 -6.49 5.28
C ASP A 32 4.07 -5.62 6.45
N TRP A 33 4.76 -4.50 6.72
CA TRP A 33 4.34 -3.55 7.75
C TRP A 33 2.94 -2.97 7.49
N PHE A 34 2.64 -2.61 6.24
CA PHE A 34 1.31 -2.10 5.88
C PHE A 34 0.24 -3.19 5.93
N LYS A 35 0.53 -4.42 5.47
CA LYS A 35 -0.39 -5.56 5.58
C LYS A 35 -0.81 -5.82 7.02
N GLN A 36 0.14 -5.84 7.95
CA GLN A 36 -0.15 -6.06 9.37
C GLN A 36 -1.04 -4.96 10.00
N ARG A 37 -1.06 -3.75 9.43
CA ARG A 37 -1.76 -2.58 10.01
C ARG A 37 -3.06 -2.19 9.31
N LEU A 38 -3.18 -2.50 8.02
CA LEU A 38 -4.34 -2.13 7.20
C LEU A 38 -5.27 -3.31 6.98
N PHE A 39 -4.71 -4.49 6.71
CA PHE A 39 -5.45 -5.72 6.44
C PHE A 39 -4.69 -6.94 6.95
N PRO A 40 -4.71 -7.17 8.28
CA PRO A 40 -4.16 -8.39 8.84
C PRO A 40 -4.72 -9.62 8.12
N SER A 41 -3.93 -10.65 7.89
CA SER A 41 -4.33 -11.87 7.16
C SER A 41 -5.58 -12.55 7.76
N ASP A 42 -5.79 -12.37 9.05
CA ASP A 42 -6.92 -12.84 9.86
C ASP A 42 -8.12 -11.87 9.86
N ALA A 43 -8.01 -10.69 9.24
CA ALA A 43 -9.08 -9.69 9.16
C ALA A 43 -10.25 -10.09 8.23
N ILE A 44 -10.03 -11.05 7.32
CA ILE A 44 -11.09 -11.58 6.43
C ILE A 44 -12.25 -12.17 7.24
N SER A 45 -11.93 -12.75 8.40
CA SER A 45 -12.89 -13.43 9.27
C SER A 45 -13.26 -12.62 10.51
N GLN A 46 -12.70 -11.41 10.68
CA GLN A 46 -12.95 -10.60 11.86
C GLN A 46 -14.31 -9.89 11.77
N PRO A 47 -15.14 -9.95 12.83
CA PRO A 47 -16.37 -9.18 12.89
C PRO A 47 -16.06 -7.67 12.86
N LEU A 48 -17.00 -6.87 12.32
CA LEU A 48 -16.90 -5.40 12.20
C LEU A 48 -16.50 -4.71 13.52
N SER A 49 -16.92 -5.28 14.66
CA SER A 49 -16.63 -4.78 16.00
C SER A 49 -15.17 -4.92 16.43
N ASP A 50 -14.38 -5.77 15.76
CA ASP A 50 -12.97 -6.06 16.07
C ASP A 50 -12.05 -5.65 14.92
N ASP A 51 -12.39 -4.55 14.23
CA ASP A 51 -11.55 -4.01 13.18
C ASP A 51 -10.27 -3.40 13.76
N ARG A 52 -9.15 -4.10 13.57
CA ARG A 52 -7.83 -3.69 14.07
C ARG A 52 -7.11 -2.67 13.17
N CYS A 53 -7.76 -2.16 12.12
CA CYS A 53 -7.16 -1.13 11.28
C CYS A 53 -6.89 0.14 12.10
N VAL A 54 -5.63 0.59 12.09
CA VAL A 54 -5.20 1.79 12.84
C VAL A 54 -5.50 3.10 12.11
N VAL A 55 -5.80 3.03 10.80
CA VAL A 55 -6.09 4.21 9.98
C VAL A 55 -7.59 4.50 10.04
N ARG A 56 -7.96 5.53 10.80
CA ARG A 56 -9.35 5.91 11.11
C ARG A 56 -10.26 6.01 9.88
N ASP A 57 -9.75 6.54 8.77
CA ASP A 57 -10.53 6.71 7.53
C ASP A 57 -10.79 5.38 6.81
N LEU A 58 -9.91 4.41 7.04
CA LEU A 58 -10.03 3.08 6.49
C LEU A 58 -10.85 2.16 7.40
N CYS A 59 -11.07 2.47 8.68
CA CYS A 59 -11.90 1.69 9.63
C CYS A 59 -13.29 1.34 9.07
N LEU A 60 -13.69 0.08 9.23
CA LEU A 60 -15.03 -0.40 8.87
C LEU A 60 -16.05 0.13 9.88
N ARG A 61 -17.28 0.39 9.40
CA ARG A 61 -18.34 0.99 10.21
C ARG A 61 -19.66 0.28 10.00
N GLU A 62 -20.45 0.12 11.05
CA GLU A 62 -21.78 -0.45 10.93
C GLU A 62 -22.68 0.42 10.03
N GLY A 63 -23.42 -0.22 9.13
CA GLY A 63 -24.36 0.44 8.21
C GLY A 63 -23.73 1.13 6.99
N GLU A 64 -22.41 1.04 6.81
CA GLU A 64 -21.70 1.63 5.66
C GLU A 64 -21.20 0.58 4.66
N ASP A 65 -22.05 -0.39 4.25
CA ASP A 65 -21.63 -1.58 3.50
C ASP A 65 -20.84 -1.29 2.21
N SER A 66 -21.32 -0.35 1.37
CA SER A 66 -20.65 0.02 0.12
C SER A 66 -19.28 0.69 0.35
N LEU A 67 -19.17 1.52 1.39
CA LEU A 67 -17.92 2.16 1.77
C LEU A 67 -16.97 1.17 2.44
N ASN A 68 -17.48 0.21 3.20
CA ASN A 68 -16.70 -0.87 3.79
C ASN A 68 -16.10 -1.77 2.71
N ASP A 69 -16.83 -2.04 1.63
CA ASP A 69 -16.28 -2.78 0.49
C ASP A 69 -15.16 -2.01 -0.20
N LEU A 70 -15.30 -0.69 -0.36
CA LEU A 70 -14.22 0.16 -0.86
C LEU A 70 -13.01 0.15 0.09
N ARG A 71 -13.23 0.32 1.39
CA ARG A 71 -12.18 0.29 2.42
C ARG A 71 -11.44 -1.04 2.42
N ARG A 72 -12.14 -2.17 2.31
CA ARG A 72 -11.52 -3.51 2.19
C ARG A 72 -10.61 -3.59 0.97
N LYS A 73 -11.04 -3.07 -0.18
CA LYS A 73 -10.21 -3.04 -1.41
C LYS A 73 -8.99 -2.14 -1.27
N VAL A 74 -9.11 -1.01 -0.58
CA VAL A 74 -7.99 -0.07 -0.37
C VAL A 74 -6.97 -0.62 0.62
N ARG A 75 -7.40 -1.49 1.53
CA ARG A 75 -6.53 -2.12 2.53
C ARG A 75 -5.78 -3.36 2.01
N GLN A 76 -6.25 -3.98 0.92
CA GLN A 76 -5.61 -5.13 0.24
C GLN A 76 -4.41 -4.69 -0.59
#